data_AF-A0A3N2ILP6-F1
#
_entry.id   AF-A0A3N2ILP6-F1
#
_cell.length_a   1.000
_cell.length_b   1.000
_cell.length_c   1.000
_cell.angle_alpha   90.00
_cell.angle_beta   90.00
_cell.angle_gamma   90.00
#
_symmetry.space_group_name_H-M   'P 1'
#
loop_
_entity.id
_entity.type
_entity.pdbx_description
1 polymer ?
#
loop_
_entity_poly.entity_id
_entity_poly.type
_entity_poly.pdbx_seq_one_letter_code
_entity_poly.pdbx_strand_id
1 'polypeptide(L)'
;MHPLARVREDVAAVRLRDPAARGRVETALVYPGLHAVWAHRVASRLWRAPGVPRRLGARVAARLVSQAARTLTGVEIHPGATIGRRLFIDHGMGTVVGETAVVGDDCTLFHGVTLGGKGGRGAAGRRHPTLGDGVVVGAGAAVLGGVTVGAGSVVGAGAVVTHDVPPGSVAVGVPAMPRPRRA
;
A
#
# COMPACT_ATOMS: atom_id res chain seq x y z
N MET A 1 3.17 10.36 -17.30
CA MET A 1 4.40 10.73 -16.56
C MET A 1 5.49 9.71 -16.85
N HIS A 2 6.70 10.17 -17.16
CA HIS A 2 7.86 9.32 -17.45
C HIS A 2 8.26 8.45 -16.23
N PRO A 3 8.69 7.19 -16.38
CA PRO A 3 9.09 6.33 -15.26
C PRO A 3 10.13 6.96 -14.32
N LEU A 4 11.14 7.65 -14.88
CA LEU A 4 12.17 8.32 -14.09
C LEU A 4 11.61 9.48 -13.24
N ALA A 5 10.61 10.22 -13.75
CA ALA A 5 9.97 11.28 -12.99
C ALA A 5 9.21 10.70 -11.78
N ARG A 6 8.62 9.51 -11.93
CA ARG A 6 7.96 8.80 -10.83
C ARG A 6 8.95 8.34 -9.76
N VAL A 7 10.09 7.77 -10.16
CA VAL A 7 11.14 7.35 -9.23
C VAL A 7 11.66 8.55 -8.41
N ARG A 8 11.94 9.67 -9.08
CA ARG A 8 12.39 10.90 -8.41
C ARG A 8 11.36 11.42 -7.41
N GLU A 9 10.08 11.37 -7.77
CA GLU A 9 8.98 11.75 -6.90
C GLU A 9 8.85 10.83 -5.68
N ASP A 10 8.92 9.51 -5.86
CA ASP A 10 8.82 8.54 -4.76
C ASP A 10 10.00 8.75 -3.76
N VAL A 11 11.23 8.95 -4.26
CA VAL A 11 12.40 9.26 -3.41
C VAL A 11 12.23 10.59 -2.66
N ALA A 12 11.70 11.61 -3.33
CA ALA A 12 11.45 12.90 -2.70
C ALA A 12 10.39 12.81 -1.58
N ALA A 13 9.35 11.99 -1.78
CA ALA A 13 8.32 11.76 -0.78
C ALA A 13 8.85 11.08 0.48
N VAL A 14 9.73 10.07 0.32
CA VAL A 14 10.42 9.44 1.47
C VAL A 14 11.24 10.48 2.22
N ARG A 15 12.07 11.27 1.52
CA ARG A 15 12.91 12.30 2.16
C ARG A 15 12.13 13.39 2.87
N LEU A 16 10.90 13.66 2.45
CA LEU A 16 10.03 14.62 3.11
C LEU A 16 9.46 14.07 4.43
N ARG A 17 9.22 12.76 4.51
CA ARG A 17 8.49 12.12 5.62
C ARG A 17 9.38 11.37 6.60
N ASP A 18 10.60 11.01 6.19
CA ASP A 18 11.56 10.30 7.02
C ASP A 18 12.84 11.15 7.23
N PRO A 19 13.06 11.66 8.46
CA PRO A 19 14.29 12.37 8.82
C PRO A 19 15.58 11.56 8.64
N ALA A 20 15.51 10.21 8.61
CA ALA A 20 16.67 9.35 8.39
C ALA A 20 17.14 9.33 6.93
N ALA A 21 16.34 9.81 5.98
CA ALA A 21 16.63 9.79 4.56
C ALA A 21 17.55 10.95 4.13
N ARG A 22 18.86 10.80 4.40
CA ARG A 22 19.86 11.89 4.27
C ARG A 22 20.19 12.26 2.82
N GLY A 23 20.30 11.28 1.90
CA GLY A 23 20.66 11.53 0.50
C GLY A 23 19.73 10.86 -0.52
N ARG A 24 19.51 11.48 -1.69
CA ARG A 24 18.63 10.90 -2.74
C ARG A 24 19.10 9.54 -3.24
N VAL A 25 20.41 9.39 -3.48
CA VAL A 25 20.99 8.15 -4.02
C VAL A 25 20.96 7.06 -2.96
N GLU A 26 21.42 7.37 -1.75
CA GLU A 26 21.32 6.48 -0.59
C GLU A 26 19.88 5.99 -0.39
N THR A 27 18.90 6.91 -0.29
CA THR A 27 17.49 6.56 -0.13
C THR A 27 17.00 5.63 -1.22
N ALA A 28 17.34 5.90 -2.48
CA ALA A 28 16.96 5.03 -3.60
C ALA A 28 17.58 3.62 -3.52
N LEU A 29 18.78 3.49 -2.95
CA LEU A 29 19.52 2.23 -2.86
C LEU A 29 19.14 1.38 -1.65
N VAL A 30 18.76 1.99 -0.52
CA VAL A 30 18.63 1.27 0.76
C VAL A 30 17.22 1.16 1.30
N TYR A 31 16.22 1.84 0.71
CA TYR A 31 14.85 1.80 1.23
C TYR A 31 14.03 0.65 0.62
N PRO A 32 13.74 -0.42 1.38
CA PRO A 32 13.02 -1.59 0.87
C PRO A 32 11.59 -1.24 0.43
N GLY A 33 10.95 -0.26 1.09
CA GLY A 33 9.62 0.22 0.72
C GLY A 33 9.57 0.80 -0.70
N LEU A 34 10.61 1.53 -1.12
CA LEU A 34 10.71 2.05 -2.49
C LEU A 34 10.86 0.90 -3.49
N HIS A 35 11.74 -0.06 -3.20
CA HIS A 35 11.96 -1.22 -4.06
C HIS A 35 10.69 -2.05 -4.24
N ALA A 36 9.91 -2.25 -3.17
CA ALA A 36 8.63 -2.94 -3.21
C ALA A 36 7.61 -2.22 -4.10
N VAL A 37 7.49 -0.89 -3.97
CA VAL A 37 6.58 -0.08 -4.79
C VAL A 37 7.01 -0.12 -6.26
N TRP A 38 8.30 0.00 -6.57
CA TRP A 38 8.80 -0.05 -7.94
C TRP A 38 8.61 -1.42 -8.60
N ALA A 39 8.93 -2.50 -7.87
CA ALA A 39 8.68 -3.86 -8.32
C ALA A 39 7.18 -4.11 -8.54
N HIS A 40 6.31 -3.64 -7.64
CA HIS A 40 4.87 -3.69 -7.83
C HIS A 40 4.44 -2.98 -9.12
N ARG A 41 4.97 -1.79 -9.43
CA ARG A 41 4.61 -1.08 -10.66
C ARG A 41 4.98 -1.87 -11.93
N VAL A 42 6.07 -2.64 -11.91
CA VAL A 42 6.42 -3.58 -12.99
C VAL A 42 5.46 -4.76 -13.02
N ALA A 43 5.27 -5.45 -11.89
CA ALA A 43 4.38 -6.60 -11.77
C ALA A 43 2.93 -6.26 -12.17
N SER A 44 2.47 -5.07 -11.80
CA SER A 44 1.11 -4.59 -12.06
C SER A 44 0.88 -4.27 -13.54
N ARG A 45 1.91 -3.77 -14.24
CA ARG A 45 1.86 -3.63 -15.72
C ARG A 45 1.76 -4.99 -16.40
N LEU A 46 2.57 -5.97 -15.98
CA LEU A 46 2.50 -7.35 -16.48
C LEU A 46 1.12 -7.98 -16.22
N TRP A 47 0.55 -7.72 -15.03
CA TRP A 47 -0.77 -8.21 -14.63
C TRP A 47 -1.92 -7.64 -15.49
N ARG A 48 -1.79 -6.39 -15.97
CA ARG A 48 -2.82 -5.65 -16.72
C ARG A 48 -2.57 -5.55 -18.23
N ALA A 49 -1.51 -6.17 -18.76
CA ALA A 49 -1.15 -6.04 -20.17
C ALA A 49 -2.27 -6.56 -21.11
N PRO A 50 -2.75 -5.75 -22.09
CA PRO A 50 -3.77 -6.17 -23.05
C PRO A 50 -3.18 -7.09 -24.14
N GLY A 51 -4.03 -7.90 -24.79
CA GLY A 51 -3.67 -8.64 -26.02
C GLY A 51 -3.07 -10.04 -25.87
N VAL A 52 -2.73 -10.46 -24.65
CA VAL A 52 -2.36 -11.85 -24.35
C VAL A 52 -3.50 -12.45 -23.52
N PRO A 53 -4.29 -13.41 -24.04
CA PRO A 53 -5.54 -13.82 -23.41
C PRO A 53 -5.27 -14.48 -22.08
N ARG A 54 -5.31 -13.73 -20.97
CA ARG A 54 -5.17 -14.24 -19.59
C ARG A 54 -4.12 -15.35 -19.44
N ARG A 55 -3.05 -15.36 -20.26
CA ARG A 55 -2.17 -16.53 -20.37
C ARG A 55 -1.55 -16.70 -19.00
N LEU A 56 -1.70 -17.89 -18.46
CA LEU A 56 -1.13 -18.32 -17.18
C LEU A 56 0.28 -17.73 -17.01
N GLY A 57 1.11 -17.73 -18.06
CA GLY A 57 2.45 -17.14 -18.09
C GLY A 57 2.59 -15.67 -17.64
N ALA A 58 1.78 -14.72 -18.13
CA ALA A 58 1.96 -13.29 -17.76
C ALA A 58 1.54 -13.02 -16.31
N ARG A 59 0.46 -13.65 -15.86
CA ARG A 59 0.03 -13.58 -14.45
C ARG A 59 1.00 -14.30 -13.52
N VAL A 60 1.53 -15.44 -13.95
CA VAL A 60 2.60 -16.15 -13.23
C VAL A 60 3.84 -15.27 -13.14
N ALA A 61 4.29 -14.65 -14.23
CA ALA A 61 5.43 -13.73 -14.22
C ALA A 61 5.19 -12.55 -13.26
N ALA A 62 4.03 -11.91 -13.30
CA ALA A 62 3.66 -10.86 -12.36
C ALA A 62 3.70 -11.33 -10.90
N ARG A 63 3.22 -12.55 -10.62
CA ARG A 63 3.26 -13.16 -9.29
C ARG A 63 4.69 -13.50 -8.87
N LEU A 64 5.53 -14.00 -9.78
CA LEU A 64 6.96 -14.26 -9.52
C LEU A 64 7.70 -12.97 -9.17
N VAL A 65 7.47 -11.87 -9.90
CA VAL A 65 8.04 -10.55 -9.56
C VAL A 65 7.58 -10.10 -8.17
N SER A 66 6.29 -10.23 -7.86
CA SER A 66 5.73 -9.89 -6.55
C SER A 66 6.33 -10.73 -5.41
N GLN A 67 6.53 -12.04 -5.62
CA GLN A 67 7.14 -12.93 -4.63
C GLN A 67 8.64 -12.68 -4.47
N ALA A 68 9.38 -12.40 -5.55
CA ALA A 68 10.78 -11.99 -5.45
C ALA A 68 10.93 -10.68 -4.67
N ALA A 69 10.07 -9.68 -4.94
CA ALA A 69 10.05 -8.44 -4.17
C ALA A 69 9.74 -8.69 -2.69
N ARG A 70 8.75 -9.54 -2.38
CA ARG A 70 8.44 -9.95 -1.01
C ARG A 70 9.66 -10.56 -0.30
N THR A 71 10.37 -11.48 -0.95
CA THR A 71 11.56 -12.12 -0.38
C THR A 71 12.69 -11.11 -0.12
N LEU A 72 12.89 -10.16 -1.02
CA LEU A 72 13.97 -9.17 -0.91
C LEU A 72 13.67 -8.01 0.04
N THR A 73 12.39 -7.65 0.21
CA THR A 73 11.99 -6.42 0.94
C THR A 73 11.18 -6.68 2.20
N GLY A 74 10.61 -7.88 2.37
CA GLY A 74 9.63 -8.17 3.42
C GLY A 74 8.24 -7.60 3.18
N VAL A 75 8.01 -6.89 2.06
CA VAL A 75 6.73 -6.26 1.70
C VAL A 75 6.04 -7.07 0.61
N GLU A 76 4.79 -7.49 0.86
CA GLU A 76 3.95 -8.15 -0.13
C GLU A 76 2.93 -7.17 -0.71
N ILE A 77 3.02 -6.90 -2.02
CA ILE A 77 1.99 -6.15 -2.75
C ILE A 77 1.50 -7.00 -3.91
N HIS A 78 0.22 -7.36 -3.88
CA HIS A 78 -0.39 -8.11 -4.97
C HIS A 78 -0.32 -7.32 -6.30
N PRO A 79 0.03 -7.93 -7.44
CA PRO A 79 0.10 -7.22 -8.73
C PRO A 79 -1.22 -6.53 -9.15
N GLY A 80 -2.34 -7.11 -8.72
CA GLY A 80 -3.69 -6.57 -8.94
C GLY A 80 -4.04 -5.31 -8.15
N ALA A 81 -3.33 -5.00 -7.06
CA ALA A 81 -3.61 -3.83 -6.23
C ALA A 81 -3.44 -2.53 -7.02
N THR A 82 -4.21 -1.51 -6.66
CA THR A 82 -4.09 -0.17 -7.25
C THR A 82 -3.35 0.73 -6.29
N ILE A 83 -2.17 1.19 -6.68
CA ILE A 83 -1.30 2.04 -5.88
C ILE A 83 -1.11 3.39 -6.55
N GLY A 84 -1.48 4.45 -5.83
CA GLY A 84 -1.28 5.85 -6.22
C GLY A 84 0.19 6.27 -6.31
N ARG A 85 0.41 7.58 -6.20
CA ARG A 85 1.70 8.25 -6.23
C ARG A 85 2.23 8.45 -4.81
N ARG A 86 3.56 8.50 -4.65
CA ARG A 86 4.19 8.88 -3.37
C ARG A 86 3.72 8.04 -2.18
N LEU A 87 3.42 6.75 -2.43
CA LEU A 87 3.21 5.78 -1.37
C LEU A 87 4.53 5.61 -0.63
N PHE A 88 4.54 5.93 0.66
CA PHE A 88 5.67 5.67 1.53
C PHE A 88 5.39 4.41 2.35
N ILE A 89 6.23 3.39 2.22
CA ILE A 89 6.19 2.21 3.09
C ILE A 89 7.43 2.30 3.98
N ASP A 90 7.20 2.62 5.25
CA ASP A 90 8.27 2.84 6.22
C ASP A 90 8.59 1.56 6.99
N HIS A 91 9.87 1.21 7.08
CA HIS A 91 10.44 -0.07 7.50
C HIS A 91 9.96 -1.31 6.71
N GLY A 92 8.66 -1.39 6.37
CA GLY A 92 8.04 -2.29 5.40
C GLY A 92 7.94 -3.76 5.76
N MET A 93 8.74 -4.25 6.71
CA MET A 93 8.73 -5.67 7.08
C MET A 93 7.34 -6.14 7.51
N GLY A 94 6.84 -7.20 6.86
CA GLY A 94 5.55 -7.80 7.18
C GLY A 94 4.33 -7.01 6.66
N THR A 95 4.52 -5.96 5.85
CA THR A 95 3.41 -5.25 5.23
C THR A 95 2.80 -6.08 4.09
N VAL A 96 1.47 -6.23 4.09
CA VAL A 96 0.70 -7.05 3.13
C VAL A 96 -0.42 -6.23 2.50
N VAL A 97 -0.43 -6.13 1.18
CA VAL A 97 -1.43 -5.41 0.39
C VAL A 97 -2.12 -6.36 -0.60
N GLY A 98 -3.40 -6.61 -0.36
CA GLY A 98 -4.17 -7.60 -1.11
C GLY A 98 -4.62 -7.16 -2.52
N GLU A 99 -5.08 -8.13 -3.29
CA GLU A 99 -5.34 -8.02 -4.74
C GLU A 99 -6.26 -6.87 -5.16
N THR A 100 -7.32 -6.61 -4.41
CA THR A 100 -8.32 -5.60 -4.77
C THR A 100 -8.21 -4.35 -3.91
N ALA A 101 -7.09 -4.19 -3.20
CA ALA A 101 -6.82 -3.01 -2.41
C ALA A 101 -6.60 -1.80 -3.32
N VAL A 102 -7.09 -0.64 -2.88
CA VAL A 102 -6.82 0.65 -3.51
C VAL A 102 -6.13 1.51 -2.46
N VAL A 103 -4.96 2.04 -2.81
CA VAL A 103 -4.20 2.97 -1.97
C VAL A 103 -4.08 4.27 -2.75
N GLY A 104 -4.64 5.35 -2.20
CA GLY A 104 -4.58 6.68 -2.77
C GLY A 104 -3.18 7.27 -2.84
N ASP A 105 -3.09 8.51 -3.29
CA ASP A 105 -1.84 9.27 -3.32
C ASP A 105 -1.40 9.64 -1.89
N ASP A 106 -0.10 9.81 -1.69
CA ASP A 106 0.48 10.30 -0.43
C ASP A 106 0.19 9.47 0.82
N CYS A 107 -0.25 8.23 0.67
CA CYS A 107 -0.43 7.33 1.80
C CYS A 107 0.92 6.95 2.43
N THR A 108 0.89 6.67 3.73
CA THR A 108 2.02 6.08 4.46
C THR A 108 1.58 4.79 5.14
N LEU A 109 2.31 3.70 4.93
CA LEU A 109 2.11 2.42 5.61
C LEU A 109 3.38 2.10 6.42
N PHE A 110 3.25 1.87 7.71
CA PHE A 110 4.36 1.37 8.52
C PHE A 110 4.50 -0.15 8.38
N HIS A 111 5.51 -0.72 9.05
CA HIS A 111 5.74 -2.17 9.09
C HIS A 111 4.55 -2.93 9.69
N GLY A 112 4.39 -4.20 9.31
CA GLY A 112 3.35 -5.10 9.82
C GLY A 112 1.92 -4.73 9.41
N VAL A 113 1.72 -3.75 8.54
CA VAL A 113 0.38 -3.32 8.11
C VAL A 113 -0.26 -4.36 7.20
N THR A 114 -1.53 -4.70 7.45
CA THR A 114 -2.30 -5.60 6.58
C THR A 114 -3.49 -4.87 5.96
N LEU A 115 -3.53 -4.78 4.62
CA LEU A 115 -4.71 -4.40 3.83
C LEU A 115 -5.35 -5.68 3.28
N GLY A 116 -6.14 -6.32 4.14
CA GLY A 116 -6.53 -7.73 4.02
C GLY A 116 -7.98 -7.96 3.60
N GLY A 117 -8.26 -9.20 3.20
CA GLY A 117 -9.61 -9.66 2.90
C GLY A 117 -10.40 -10.00 4.15
N LYS A 118 -11.72 -9.78 4.13
CA LYS A 118 -12.69 -10.47 5.00
C LYS A 118 -13.39 -11.53 4.13
N GLY A 119 -13.68 -12.72 4.67
CA GLY A 119 -14.28 -13.83 3.90
C GLY A 119 -15.51 -13.41 3.09
N GLY A 120 -15.72 -14.06 1.92
CA GLY A 120 -16.80 -13.75 0.98
C GLY A 120 -16.38 -12.85 -0.20
N ARG A 121 -17.24 -12.76 -1.22
CA ARG A 121 -17.12 -11.73 -2.27
C ARG A 121 -17.87 -10.50 -1.75
N GLY A 122 -17.15 -9.43 -1.41
CA GLY A 122 -17.80 -8.17 -1.04
C GLY A 122 -18.53 -7.52 -2.23
N ALA A 123 -19.17 -6.38 -1.99
CA ALA A 123 -19.91 -5.65 -3.02
C ALA A 123 -19.02 -5.42 -4.28
N ALA A 124 -19.57 -5.70 -5.46
CA ALA A 124 -18.87 -5.63 -6.75
C ALA A 124 -17.56 -6.47 -6.83
N GLY A 125 -17.41 -7.52 -6.01
CA GLY A 125 -16.22 -8.38 -6.01
C GLY A 125 -14.99 -7.80 -5.29
N ARG A 126 -15.10 -6.61 -4.69
CA ARG A 126 -14.05 -6.06 -3.83
C ARG A 126 -14.06 -6.75 -2.47
N ARG A 127 -12.88 -7.16 -2.00
CA ARG A 127 -12.71 -7.81 -0.71
C ARG A 127 -11.66 -7.16 0.18
N HIS A 128 -10.90 -6.21 -0.36
CA HIS A 128 -9.82 -5.49 0.34
C HIS A 128 -10.14 -3.99 0.46
N PRO A 129 -9.40 -3.26 1.31
CA PRO A 129 -9.71 -1.87 1.63
C PRO A 129 -9.46 -0.87 0.51
N THR A 130 -10.12 0.28 0.58
CA THR A 130 -9.73 1.53 -0.09
C THR A 130 -9.16 2.48 0.95
N LEU A 131 -7.96 3.01 0.72
CA LEU A 131 -7.42 4.15 1.45
C LEU A 131 -7.53 5.39 0.55
N GLY A 132 -8.16 6.45 1.06
CA GLY A 132 -8.14 7.77 0.42
C GLY A 132 -6.77 8.41 0.49
N ASP A 133 -6.62 9.57 -0.16
CA ASP A 133 -5.33 10.26 -0.24
C ASP A 133 -4.84 10.70 1.15
N GLY A 134 -3.53 10.65 1.36
CA GLY A 134 -2.88 11.08 2.59
C GLY A 134 -3.20 10.22 3.83
N VAL A 135 -3.77 9.03 3.66
CA VAL A 135 -4.04 8.13 4.78
C VAL A 135 -2.73 7.59 5.36
N VAL A 136 -2.63 7.62 6.69
CA VAL A 136 -1.51 7.03 7.43
C VAL A 136 -1.99 5.79 8.16
N VAL A 137 -1.33 4.66 7.95
CA VAL A 137 -1.64 3.39 8.63
C VAL A 137 -0.47 2.99 9.52
N GLY A 138 -0.70 3.10 10.83
CA GLY A 138 0.29 2.83 11.88
C GLY A 138 0.78 1.39 11.91
N ALA A 139 1.92 1.19 12.56
CA ALA A 139 2.60 -0.10 12.63
C ALA A 139 1.68 -1.23 13.15
N GLY A 140 1.72 -2.38 12.49
CA GLY A 140 0.95 -3.57 12.88
C GLY A 140 -0.57 -3.44 12.73
N ALA A 141 -1.10 -2.36 12.16
CA ALA A 141 -2.53 -2.20 11.99
C ALA A 141 -3.08 -3.09 10.87
N ALA A 142 -4.31 -3.59 11.05
CA ALA A 142 -5.02 -4.38 10.05
C ALA A 142 -6.29 -3.64 9.60
N VAL A 143 -6.44 -3.45 8.29
CA VAL A 143 -7.67 -2.94 7.66
C VAL A 143 -8.24 -4.08 6.83
N LEU A 144 -9.43 -4.55 7.21
CA LEU A 144 -9.96 -5.83 6.75
C LEU A 144 -11.31 -5.68 6.05
N GLY A 145 -11.42 -6.27 4.87
CA GLY A 145 -12.65 -6.26 4.08
C GLY A 145 -12.72 -5.11 3.07
N GLY A 146 -13.83 -5.01 2.35
CA GLY A 146 -14.10 -3.98 1.35
C GLY A 146 -14.41 -2.59 1.94
N VAL A 147 -13.76 -2.22 3.04
CA VAL A 147 -14.00 -0.97 3.76
C VAL A 147 -13.22 0.19 3.16
N THR A 148 -13.67 1.42 3.42
CA THR A 148 -13.03 2.66 3.00
C THR A 148 -12.49 3.42 4.21
N VAL A 149 -11.21 3.78 4.15
CA VAL A 149 -10.60 4.76 5.06
C VAL A 149 -10.52 6.09 4.31
N GLY A 150 -11.30 7.08 4.76
CA GLY A 150 -11.39 8.39 4.11
C GLY A 150 -10.08 9.16 4.10
N ALA A 151 -9.95 10.10 3.17
CA ALA A 151 -8.74 10.89 2.96
C ALA A 151 -8.28 11.64 4.23
N GLY A 152 -6.97 11.76 4.41
CA GLY A 152 -6.33 12.44 5.54
C GLY A 152 -6.51 11.76 6.91
N SER A 153 -7.12 10.58 6.93
CA SER A 153 -7.33 9.81 8.16
C SER A 153 -6.07 9.07 8.62
N VAL A 154 -6.02 8.79 9.92
CA VAL A 154 -4.94 8.04 10.56
C VAL A 154 -5.53 6.78 11.18
N VAL A 155 -4.98 5.62 10.83
CA VAL A 155 -5.23 4.36 11.54
C VAL A 155 -4.11 4.18 12.55
N GLY A 156 -4.45 4.08 13.83
CA GLY A 156 -3.48 3.92 14.91
C GLY A 156 -2.71 2.59 14.82
N ALA A 157 -1.53 2.56 15.43
CA ALA A 157 -0.74 1.33 15.53
C ALA A 157 -1.54 0.21 16.22
N GLY A 158 -1.44 -1.01 15.69
CA GLY A 158 -2.14 -2.20 16.18
C GLY A 158 -3.68 -2.16 16.03
N ALA A 159 -4.25 -1.13 15.41
CA ALA A 159 -5.70 -1.03 15.26
C ALA A 159 -6.25 -2.04 14.25
N VAL A 160 -7.49 -2.50 14.46
CA VAL A 160 -8.18 -3.42 13.55
C VAL A 160 -9.45 -2.77 12.99
N VAL A 161 -9.34 -2.22 11.78
CA VAL A 161 -10.43 -1.55 11.07
C VAL A 161 -11.27 -2.57 10.30
N THR A 162 -12.55 -2.64 10.64
CA THR A 162 -13.53 -3.57 10.04
C THR A 162 -14.78 -2.88 9.48
N HIS A 163 -14.84 -1.55 9.60
CA HIS A 163 -15.91 -0.68 9.12
C HIS A 163 -15.31 0.57 8.48
N ASP A 164 -16.11 1.29 7.69
CA ASP A 164 -15.67 2.52 7.04
C ASP A 164 -15.26 3.58 8.07
N VAL A 165 -14.20 4.32 7.74
CA VAL A 165 -13.65 5.42 8.54
C VAL A 165 -13.88 6.71 7.76
N PRO A 166 -14.63 7.69 8.31
CA PRO A 166 -14.83 8.98 7.65
C PRO A 166 -13.50 9.70 7.34
N PRO A 167 -13.45 10.61 6.36
CA PRO A 167 -12.28 11.46 6.12
C PRO A 167 -11.87 12.27 7.35
N GLY A 168 -10.59 12.62 7.46
CA GLY A 168 -10.07 13.43 8.56
C GLY A 168 -10.29 12.83 9.95
N SER A 169 -10.30 11.50 10.06
CA SER A 169 -10.54 10.78 11.32
C SER A 169 -9.28 10.09 11.84
N VAL A 170 -9.26 9.80 13.13
CA VAL A 170 -8.28 8.92 13.78
C VAL A 170 -9.02 7.66 14.23
N ALA A 171 -8.70 6.51 13.65
CA ALA A 171 -9.31 5.22 13.98
C ALA A 171 -8.34 4.39 14.84
N VAL A 172 -8.74 4.05 16.06
CA VAL A 172 -7.90 3.33 17.05
C VAL A 172 -8.67 2.22 17.74
N GLY A 173 -7.97 1.17 18.18
CA GLY A 173 -8.54 0.06 18.96
C GLY A 173 -8.79 -1.21 18.16
N VAL A 174 -9.29 -2.24 18.85
CA VAL A 174 -9.63 -3.56 18.32
C VAL A 174 -11.02 -3.96 18.84
N PRO A 175 -12.11 -3.81 18.04
CA PRO A 175 -12.15 -3.17 16.73
C PRO A 175 -11.89 -1.65 16.80
N ALA A 176 -11.43 -1.08 15.69
CA ALA A 176 -11.08 0.32 15.61
C ALA A 176 -12.33 1.22 15.58
N MET A 177 -12.32 2.27 16.40
CA MET A 177 -13.38 3.27 16.46
C MET A 177 -12.87 4.61 15.90
N PRO A 178 -13.51 5.17 14.86
CA PRO A 178 -13.11 6.46 14.32
C PRO A 178 -13.52 7.61 15.24
N ARG A 179 -12.63 8.60 15.37
CA ARG A 179 -12.88 9.88 16.05
C ARG A 179 -12.43 11.03 15.14
N PRO A 180 -13.04 12.21 15.22
CA PRO A 180 -12.54 13.38 14.49
C PRO A 180 -11.08 13.67 14.85
N ARG A 181 -10.25 13.90 13.84
CA ARG A 181 -8.86 14.33 14.05
C ARG A 181 -8.89 15.75 14.59
N ARG A 182 -8.42 15.93 15.83
CA ARG A 182 -8.20 17.27 16.38
C ARG A 182 -7.03 17.90 15.61
N ALA A 183 -7.23 19.14 15.17
CA ALA A 183 -6.19 19.96 14.53
C ALA A 183 -5.02 20.19 15.49
#